data_AF-A0A959EFG1-F1
#
_entry.id   AF-A0A959EFG1-F1
#
_cell.length_a   1.000
_cell.length_b   1.000
_cell.length_c   1.000
_cell.angle_alpha   90.00
_cell.angle_beta   90.00
_cell.angle_gamma   90.00
#
_symmetry.space_group_name_H-M   'P 1'
#
loop_
_entity.id
_entity.type
_entity.pdbx_description
1 polymer ?
#
loop_
_entity_poly.entity_id
_entity_poly.type
_entity_poly.pdbx_seq_one_letter_code
_entity_poly.pdbx_strand_id
1 'polypeptide(L)'
;MKTFKGYLLIIGVLMLHSCADYKLHYSREAEGWEANTPVPELALEHSVFLVGDAGELVDGKTSPALILLGEKLRQAVKNSAVLSLGDNIYPNGMASKNGPDRAADEARLKAQLDVLKGY
;
A
#
# COMPACT_ATOMS: atom_id res chain seq x y z
N MET A 1 46.40 -18.51 25.24
CA MET A 1 45.25 -18.95 24.40
C MET A 1 43.87 -18.64 24.98
N LYS A 2 43.62 -18.76 26.30
CA LYS A 2 42.28 -18.48 26.89
C LYS A 2 41.87 -17.00 26.79
N THR A 3 42.80 -16.07 26.90
CA THR A 3 42.57 -14.61 26.78
C THR A 3 42.23 -14.17 25.35
N PHE A 4 42.89 -14.75 24.33
CA PHE A 4 42.63 -14.46 22.91
C PHE A 4 41.21 -14.85 22.47
N LYS A 5 40.69 -15.97 23.00
CA LYS A 5 39.32 -16.43 22.75
C LYS A 5 38.27 -15.48 23.35
N GLY A 6 38.58 -14.83 24.47
CA GLY A 6 37.74 -13.80 25.08
C GLY A 6 37.66 -12.53 24.24
N TYR A 7 38.78 -12.07 23.67
CA TYR A 7 38.80 -10.90 22.79
C TYR A 7 38.01 -11.13 21.49
N LEU A 8 38.12 -12.31 20.88
CA LEU A 8 37.32 -12.70 19.71
C LEU A 8 35.80 -12.70 20.01
N LEU A 9 35.41 -13.15 21.20
CA LEU A 9 34.01 -13.13 21.63
C LEU A 9 33.50 -11.68 21.79
N ILE A 10 34.28 -10.79 22.40
CA ILE A 10 33.92 -9.38 22.59
C ILE A 10 33.80 -8.65 21.24
N ILE A 11 34.74 -8.87 20.32
CA ILE A 11 34.69 -8.29 18.96
C ILE A 11 33.46 -8.80 18.20
N GLY A 12 33.12 -10.09 18.34
CA GLY A 12 31.91 -10.66 17.73
C GLY A 12 30.61 -10.03 18.25
N VAL A 13 30.52 -9.75 19.56
CA VAL A 13 29.35 -9.08 20.17
C VAL A 13 29.23 -7.62 19.70
N LEU A 14 30.35 -6.91 19.56
CA LEU A 14 30.35 -5.53 19.07
C LEU A 14 29.88 -5.40 17.62
N MET A 15 30.06 -6.45 16.80
CA MET A 15 29.54 -6.48 15.42
C MET A 15 28.03 -6.76 15.33
N LEU A 16 27.35 -7.06 16.44
CA LEU A 16 25.89 -7.23 16.47
C LEU A 16 25.12 -5.91 16.66
N HIS A 17 25.81 -4.78 16.83
CA HIS A 17 25.18 -3.46 16.83
C HIS A 17 24.82 -3.04 15.40
N SER A 18 23.63 -3.41 14.95
CA SER A 18 23.05 -2.86 13.72
C SER A 18 22.67 -1.39 13.94
N CYS A 19 23.30 -0.48 13.19
CA CYS A 19 22.86 0.91 13.06
C CYS A 19 21.67 0.98 12.09
N ALA A 20 20.52 0.48 12.50
CA ALA A 20 19.27 0.83 11.84
C ALA A 20 18.78 2.16 12.44
N ASP A 21 18.76 3.23 11.64
CA ASP A 21 18.13 4.49 12.05
C ASP A 21 16.61 4.33 11.88
N TYR A 22 15.89 4.33 13.00
CA TYR A 22 14.43 4.21 13.01
C TYR A 22 13.73 5.57 12.92
N LYS A 23 14.47 6.62 12.52
CA LYS A 23 13.91 7.95 12.30
C LYS A 23 13.22 8.00 10.95
N LEU A 24 12.06 8.66 10.92
CA LEU A 24 11.41 9.00 9.67
C LEU A 24 12.22 10.06 8.94
N HIS A 25 12.43 9.87 7.64
CA HIS A 25 13.16 10.82 6.81
C HIS A 25 12.19 11.70 6.04
N TYR A 26 12.03 12.93 6.49
CA TYR A 26 11.33 13.99 5.76
C TYR A 26 12.34 14.83 4.97
N SER A 27 11.89 15.40 3.85
CA SER A 27 12.62 16.53 3.27
C SER A 27 12.54 17.73 4.22
N ARG A 28 13.46 18.69 4.10
CA ARG A 28 13.44 19.90 4.95
C ARG A 28 12.13 20.68 4.81
N GLU A 29 11.51 20.60 3.64
CA GLU A 29 10.24 21.26 3.33
C GLU A 29 9.03 20.53 3.92
N ALA A 30 9.12 19.22 4.11
CA ALA A 30 8.04 18.38 4.65
C ALA A 30 8.14 18.17 6.17
N GLU A 31 9.22 18.64 6.80
CA GLU A 31 9.42 18.52 8.24
C GLU A 31 8.36 19.32 9.00
N GLY A 32 7.70 18.69 9.97
CA GLY A 32 6.66 19.32 10.79
C GLY A 32 5.34 19.59 10.04
N TRP A 33 5.06 18.87 8.95
CA TRP A 33 3.81 18.98 8.20
C TRP A 33 2.56 18.84 9.10
N GLU A 34 2.66 18.09 10.20
CA GLU A 34 1.57 17.86 11.17
C GLU A 34 1.09 19.17 11.81
N ALA A 35 1.99 20.13 12.02
CA ALA A 35 1.66 21.45 12.56
C ALA A 35 0.89 22.34 11.57
N ASN A 36 0.89 21.97 10.28
CA ASN A 36 0.23 22.69 9.20
C ASN A 36 -1.02 21.96 8.68
N THR A 37 -1.62 21.12 9.50
CA THR A 37 -2.87 20.44 9.15
C THR A 37 -4.04 21.44 9.07
N PRO A 38 -5.00 21.25 8.14
CA PRO A 38 -6.15 22.13 8.03
C PRO A 38 -6.94 22.19 9.35
N VAL A 39 -7.49 23.37 9.67
CA VAL A 39 -8.27 23.55 10.90
C VAL A 39 -9.55 22.71 10.88
N PRO A 40 -10.01 22.16 12.03
CA PRO A 40 -11.14 21.22 12.08
C PRO A 40 -12.48 21.79 11.59
N GLU A 41 -12.64 23.11 11.56
CA GLU A 41 -13.87 23.78 11.14
C GLU A 41 -14.07 23.79 9.61
N LEU A 42 -13.03 23.44 8.84
CA LEU A 42 -13.13 23.38 7.39
C LEU A 42 -14.06 22.24 6.97
N ALA A 43 -15.04 22.58 6.12
CA ALA A 43 -15.92 21.59 5.53
C ALA A 43 -15.14 20.73 4.52
N LEU A 44 -15.34 19.41 4.58
CA LEU A 44 -14.78 18.48 3.63
C LEU A 44 -15.40 18.70 2.24
N GLU A 45 -14.61 19.24 1.31
CA GLU A 45 -15.05 19.52 -0.05
C GLU A 45 -15.05 18.27 -0.93
N HIS A 46 -13.95 17.48 -0.88
CA HIS A 46 -13.77 16.31 -1.72
C HIS A 46 -12.84 15.28 -1.07
N SER A 47 -13.09 13.99 -1.28
CA SER A 47 -12.17 12.91 -0.87
C SER A 47 -11.62 12.16 -2.08
N VAL A 48 -10.30 11.98 -2.13
CA VAL A 48 -9.65 11.17 -3.17
C VAL A 48 -9.08 9.91 -2.53
N PHE A 49 -9.51 8.74 -3.00
CA PHE A 49 -8.96 7.44 -2.63
C PHE A 49 -7.92 7.03 -3.68
N LEU A 50 -6.69 6.81 -3.25
CA LEU A 50 -5.61 6.36 -4.12
C LEU A 50 -5.40 4.85 -3.92
N VAL A 51 -5.51 4.07 -4.99
CA VAL A 51 -5.34 2.61 -4.95
C VAL A 51 -4.33 2.17 -6.01
N GLY A 52 -3.36 1.34 -5.63
CA GLY A 52 -2.40 0.74 -6.56
C GLY A 52 -2.11 -0.70 -6.13
N ASP A 53 -1.39 -1.44 -6.97
CA ASP A 53 -1.03 -2.86 -6.71
C ASP A 53 -2.23 -3.72 -6.30
N ALA A 54 -3.32 -3.54 -7.06
CA ALA A 54 -4.61 -4.18 -6.78
C ALA A 54 -4.90 -5.36 -7.72
N GLY A 55 -3.91 -5.75 -8.53
CA GLY A 55 -4.05 -6.77 -9.57
C GLY A 55 -4.00 -8.21 -9.07
N GLU A 56 -3.64 -8.47 -7.81
CA GLU A 56 -3.54 -9.82 -7.27
C GLU A 56 -4.75 -10.21 -6.40
N LEU A 57 -5.20 -11.45 -6.58
CA LEU A 57 -6.24 -12.06 -5.74
C LEU A 57 -5.58 -12.92 -4.66
N VAL A 58 -6.07 -12.81 -3.42
CA VAL A 58 -5.58 -13.64 -2.30
C VAL A 58 -6.44 -14.89 -2.21
N ASP A 59 -5.86 -16.06 -2.46
CA ASP A 59 -6.58 -17.35 -2.52
C ASP A 59 -7.81 -17.31 -3.46
N GLY A 60 -7.70 -16.59 -4.58
CA GLY A 60 -8.79 -16.38 -5.53
C GLY A 60 -9.88 -15.41 -5.08
N LYS A 61 -9.67 -14.67 -3.99
CA LYS A 61 -10.60 -13.68 -3.43
C LYS A 61 -10.04 -12.26 -3.51
N THR A 62 -10.92 -11.29 -3.38
CA THR A 62 -10.58 -9.86 -3.26
C THR A 62 -9.60 -9.64 -2.11
N SER A 63 -8.56 -8.84 -2.35
CA SER A 63 -7.53 -8.55 -1.35
C SER A 63 -8.11 -7.77 -0.16
N PRO A 64 -7.52 -7.89 1.05
CA PRO A 64 -7.93 -7.11 2.21
C PRO A 64 -7.91 -5.59 1.98
N ALA A 65 -6.96 -5.10 1.18
CA ALA A 65 -6.88 -3.68 0.81
C ALA A 65 -8.09 -3.22 -0.01
N LEU A 66 -8.53 -4.02 -0.99
CA LEU A 66 -9.73 -3.73 -1.77
C LEU A 66 -11.01 -3.83 -0.93
N ILE A 67 -11.07 -4.75 0.02
CA ILE A 67 -12.19 -4.84 0.99
C ILE A 67 -12.27 -3.56 1.82
N LEU A 68 -11.14 -3.11 2.36
CA LEU A 68 -11.04 -1.86 3.12
C LEU A 68 -11.43 -0.65 2.27
N LEU A 69 -11.00 -0.59 1.01
CA LEU A 69 -11.41 0.47 0.09
C LEU A 69 -12.94 0.51 -0.04
N GLY A 70 -13.59 -0.64 -0.29
CA GLY A 70 -15.04 -0.72 -0.37
C GLY A 70 -15.74 -0.28 0.92
N GLU A 71 -15.19 -0.59 2.10
CA GLU A 71 -15.70 -0.10 3.39
C GLU A 71 -15.61 1.42 3.51
N LYS A 72 -14.50 2.01 3.08
CA LYS A 72 -14.32 3.46 3.09
C LYS A 72 -15.22 4.18 2.10
N LEU A 73 -15.42 3.60 0.91
CA LEU A 73 -16.30 4.17 -0.12
C LEU A 73 -17.77 4.20 0.32
N ARG A 74 -18.23 3.18 1.06
CA ARG A 74 -19.59 3.18 1.64
C ARG A 74 -19.83 4.31 2.65
N GLN A 75 -18.78 4.87 3.22
CA GLN A 75 -18.82 5.97 4.19
C GLN A 75 -18.43 7.31 3.55
N ALA A 76 -18.00 7.31 2.29
CA ALA A 76 -17.51 8.50 1.63
C ALA A 76 -18.65 9.48 1.33
N VAL A 77 -18.35 10.77 1.41
CA VAL A 77 -19.26 11.82 0.95
C VAL A 77 -19.42 11.74 -0.57
N LYS A 78 -20.56 12.22 -1.07
CA LYS A 78 -20.89 12.20 -2.52
C LYS A 78 -19.78 12.80 -3.39
N ASN A 79 -19.11 13.84 -2.89
CA ASN A 79 -17.97 14.45 -3.57
C ASN A 79 -16.71 13.64 -3.26
N SER A 80 -16.51 12.56 -3.99
CA SER A 80 -15.27 11.80 -3.88
C SER A 80 -14.87 11.15 -5.20
N ALA A 81 -13.63 10.70 -5.28
CA ALA A 81 -13.08 10.02 -6.45
C ALA A 81 -12.16 8.87 -6.02
N VAL A 82 -12.10 7.84 -6.85
CA VAL A 82 -11.10 6.77 -6.73
C VAL A 82 -10.13 6.91 -7.90
N LEU A 83 -8.83 6.96 -7.60
CA LEU A 83 -7.76 7.02 -8.59
C LEU A 83 -6.91 5.76 -8.49
N SER A 84 -6.93 4.95 -9.55
CA SER A 84 -5.99 3.83 -9.71
C SER A 84 -4.62 4.34 -10.13
N LEU A 85 -3.60 4.02 -9.34
CA LEU A 85 -2.21 4.41 -9.52
C LEU A 85 -1.42 3.47 -10.44
N GLY A 86 -1.94 2.28 -10.75
CA GLY A 86 -1.27 1.29 -11.59
C GLY A 86 -1.32 -0.11 -10.99
N ASP A 87 -0.66 -1.06 -11.66
CA ASP A 87 -0.59 -2.48 -11.26
C ASP A 87 -1.96 -3.12 -11.04
N ASN A 88 -2.91 -2.75 -11.91
CA ASN A 88 -4.26 -3.30 -11.91
C ASN A 88 -4.30 -4.73 -12.50
N ILE A 89 -3.37 -5.07 -13.40
CA ILE A 89 -3.25 -6.41 -14.00
C ILE A 89 -1.79 -6.61 -14.41
N TYR A 90 -1.06 -7.46 -13.70
CA TYR A 90 0.36 -7.69 -13.89
C TYR A 90 0.70 -9.19 -13.93
N PRO A 91 1.86 -9.58 -14.49
CA PRO A 91 2.87 -8.72 -15.14
C PRO A 91 2.54 -8.35 -16.59
N ASN A 92 1.71 -9.13 -17.29
CA ASN A 92 1.56 -9.05 -18.74
C ASN A 92 0.38 -8.19 -19.21
N GLY A 93 -0.35 -7.56 -18.28
CA GLY A 93 -1.62 -6.91 -18.60
C GLY A 93 -2.73 -7.90 -18.94
N MET A 94 -3.76 -7.42 -19.62
CA MET A 94 -4.91 -8.23 -20.03
C MET A 94 -4.54 -9.14 -21.20
N ALA A 95 -4.62 -10.45 -21.01
CA ALA A 95 -4.43 -11.45 -22.06
C ALA A 95 -5.35 -11.23 -23.27
N SER A 96 -5.03 -11.80 -24.44
CA SER A 96 -5.90 -11.70 -25.62
C SER A 96 -7.32 -12.26 -25.36
N LYS A 97 -8.31 -11.91 -26.18
CA LYS A 97 -9.72 -12.33 -25.96
C LYS A 97 -9.91 -13.85 -25.85
N ASN A 98 -9.06 -14.62 -26.54
CA ASN A 98 -9.09 -16.08 -26.53
C ASN A 98 -7.86 -16.68 -25.83
N GLY A 99 -7.12 -15.86 -25.07
CA GLY A 99 -5.92 -16.30 -24.36
C GLY A 99 -6.27 -17.14 -23.13
N PRO A 100 -5.36 -18.04 -22.71
CA PRO A 100 -5.59 -18.91 -21.56
C PRO A 100 -5.81 -18.13 -20.25
N ASP A 101 -5.13 -16.99 -20.08
CA ASP A 101 -5.18 -16.19 -18.85
C ASP A 101 -6.32 -15.17 -18.82
N ARG A 102 -7.09 -15.04 -19.91
CA ARG A 102 -8.15 -14.02 -20.05
C ARG A 102 -9.15 -14.05 -18.89
N ALA A 103 -9.59 -15.24 -18.50
CA ALA A 103 -10.55 -15.40 -17.41
C ALA A 103 -9.99 -14.94 -16.06
N ALA A 104 -8.70 -15.22 -15.79
CA ALA A 104 -8.04 -14.80 -14.57
C ALA A 104 -7.81 -13.27 -14.53
N ASP A 105 -7.36 -12.68 -15.63
CA ASP A 105 -7.16 -11.22 -15.74
C ASP A 105 -8.49 -10.45 -15.59
N GLU A 106 -9.57 -10.97 -16.15
CA GLU A 106 -10.90 -10.40 -15.93
C GLU A 106 -11.36 -10.52 -14.47
N ALA A 107 -11.06 -11.63 -13.79
CA ALA A 107 -11.41 -11.81 -12.38
C ALA A 107 -10.68 -10.78 -11.50
N ARG A 108 -9.40 -10.50 -11.79
CA ARG A 108 -8.60 -9.46 -11.12
C ARG A 108 -9.20 -8.06 -11.28
N LEU A 109 -9.56 -7.67 -12.51
CA LEU A 109 -10.25 -6.39 -12.74
C LEU A 109 -11.63 -6.34 -12.10
N LYS A 110 -12.40 -7.43 -12.18
CA LYS A 110 -13.74 -7.50 -11.56
C LYS A 110 -13.64 -7.30 -10.05
N ALA A 111 -12.67 -7.88 -9.38
CA ALA A 111 -12.47 -7.66 -7.94
C ALA A 111 -12.24 -6.17 -7.60
N GLN A 112 -11.52 -5.43 -8.44
CA GLN A 112 -11.31 -3.98 -8.28
C GLN A 112 -12.57 -3.16 -8.57
N LEU A 113 -13.35 -3.52 -9.58
CA LEU A 113 -14.57 -2.81 -9.95
C LEU A 113 -15.74 -3.13 -9.01
N ASP A 114 -15.80 -4.35 -8.51
CA ASP A 114 -16.88 -4.83 -7.66
C ASP A 114 -16.94 -4.10 -6.31
N VAL A 115 -15.77 -3.70 -5.78
CA VAL A 115 -15.72 -2.90 -4.54
C VAL A 115 -16.22 -1.46 -4.73
N LEU A 116 -16.35 -1.00 -5.98
CA LEU A 116 -16.91 0.31 -6.33
C LEU A 116 -18.43 0.25 -6.59
N LYS A 117 -19.06 -0.93 -6.59
CA LYS A 117 -20.50 -1.03 -6.86
C LYS A 117 -21.32 -0.40 -5.74
N GLY A 118 -22.20 0.53 -6.11
CA GLY A 118 -23.09 1.21 -5.18
C GLY A 118 -22.46 2.40 -4.44
N TYR A 119 -21.19 2.68 -4.74
CA TYR A 119 -20.59 4.00 -4.65
C TYR A 119 -21.01 4.81 -5.88
#